data_AF-A0A6V7XAZ6-F1
#
_entry.id   AF-A0A6V7XAZ6-F1
#
_cell.length_a   1.000
_cell.length_b   1.000
_cell.length_c   1.000
_cell.angle_alpha   90.00
_cell.angle_beta   90.00
_cell.angle_gamma   90.00
#
_symmetry.space_group_name_H-M   'P 1'
#
loop_
_entity.id
_entity.type
_entity.pdbx_description
1 polymer ?
#
loop_
_entity_poly.entity_id
_entity_poly.type
_entity_poly.pdbx_seq_one_letter_code
_entity_poly.pdbx_strand_id
1 'polypeptide(L)'
;MYIPHPENGQIIYLPTEQIISEYEVSVKFWKNGEQVSEMGIKCSAQKHCELIECTVCIQMLTNPQCTPKEWIIILVLGLYFILGFLIMICRILKFGLGGMLCIMRHKWRLCKIIGVLYGYVTPPPILSLRVFLKRRKWRRARKEKAEFTEFKPFTKTYKTNLPREVILITLLLLALPIQSLEIINAKDEHCIVNKEGQRTCSYENVLELNFGLQSQNGQEAQIILQDSGNRPTGKITLKINAIQAVCFRSAKFFTRDFELGANSVYLCSGEGSCTSQQKCETLGVNESISEIPKSNHLPGTSGCLDPCKGQLFCQNCYYSSYTCLFFRCFAEPKSKEIYEIFECPEFGLELKLNITIENAEQKFEKEMRLRPGFTENFKEIKLTATSMTVPPIPALGRSILTDGNRFAIITKEQENSAKRVFCPNINEAAKFSSKCIMKKEICKCEKRKNKIMCGKQNGPYLKDIFMGEKVLPLVHNGLLLKNENKEIVAIPELTAAILQIRLAGVSFKAQIELNTCKITPYEIVGCYGCEKGATFKFTMSYRFRADFSHFNMPFFYQCRHVRANSQQQNTLSTF
;
A
#
# COMPACT_ATOMS: atom_id res chain seq x y z
N MET A 1 -4.02 31.14 0.98
CA MET A 1 -3.63 32.03 2.10
C MET A 1 -3.74 33.46 1.62
N TYR A 2 -4.43 34.34 2.34
CA TYR A 2 -4.53 35.77 2.00
C TYR A 2 -3.67 36.58 2.98
N ILE A 3 -2.75 37.39 2.46
CA ILE A 3 -1.83 38.21 3.27
C ILE A 3 -2.11 39.67 2.94
N PRO A 4 -2.79 40.42 3.83
CA PRO A 4 -2.96 41.86 3.66
C PRO A 4 -1.62 42.57 3.94
N HIS A 5 -1.21 43.46 3.02
CA HIS A 5 -0.01 44.31 3.15
C HIS A 5 1.32 43.54 3.33
N PRO A 6 1.75 42.74 2.33
CA PRO A 6 3.01 42.01 2.41
C PRO A 6 4.23 42.96 2.45
N GLU A 7 5.16 42.70 3.36
CA GLU A 7 6.42 43.44 3.46
C GLU A 7 7.49 42.87 2.51
N ASN A 8 8.42 43.71 2.05
CA ASN A 8 9.54 43.26 1.21
C ASN A 8 10.43 42.26 1.97
N GLY A 9 10.52 41.03 1.47
CA GLY A 9 11.34 39.96 2.06
C GLY A 9 10.62 39.08 3.08
N GLN A 10 9.29 39.14 3.19
CA GLN A 10 8.52 38.31 4.11
C GLN A 10 8.60 36.81 3.74
N ILE A 11 9.06 35.99 4.68
CA ILE A 11 9.12 34.52 4.54
C ILE A 11 7.78 33.92 4.93
N ILE A 12 7.20 33.10 4.05
CA ILE A 12 5.92 32.42 4.26
C ILE A 12 6.20 30.94 4.54
N TYR A 13 5.87 30.49 5.75
CA TYR A 13 5.96 29.09 6.13
C TYR A 13 4.68 28.35 5.72
N LEU A 14 4.84 27.31 4.91
CA LEU A 14 3.76 26.41 4.55
C LEU A 14 3.67 25.24 5.54
N PRO A 15 2.47 24.70 5.81
CA PRO A 15 2.32 23.52 6.64
C PRO A 15 3.18 22.35 6.14
N THR A 16 3.78 21.60 7.07
CA THR A 16 4.67 20.47 6.76
C THR A 16 4.00 19.41 5.88
N GLU A 17 2.68 19.25 6.01
CA GLU A 17 1.86 18.33 5.21
C GLU A 17 1.85 18.67 3.71
N GLN A 18 2.03 19.94 3.35
CA GLN A 18 1.97 20.40 1.95
C GLN A 18 3.31 20.37 1.23
N ILE A 19 4.42 20.29 1.98
CA ILE A 19 5.80 20.36 1.46
C ILE A 19 6.48 18.99 1.32
N ILE A 20 5.80 17.91 1.76
CA ILE A 20 6.29 16.52 1.66
C ILE A 20 6.19 15.96 0.23
N SER A 21 5.30 16.49 -0.61
CA SER A 21 5.15 16.14 -2.03
C SER A 21 5.60 17.30 -2.92
N GLU A 22 5.88 17.07 -4.21
CA GLU A 22 6.07 18.17 -5.16
C GLU A 22 4.79 19.02 -5.23
N TYR A 23 4.94 20.33 -5.16
CA TYR A 23 3.80 21.25 -5.16
C TYR A 23 4.08 22.48 -6.02
N GLU A 24 3.02 23.05 -6.57
CA GLU A 24 3.05 24.27 -7.37
C GLU A 24 2.29 25.37 -6.61
N VAL A 25 2.99 26.47 -6.31
CA VAL A 25 2.41 27.62 -5.62
C VAL A 25 2.07 28.68 -6.65
N SER A 26 0.79 29.02 -6.77
CA SER A 26 0.33 30.18 -7.53
C SER A 26 0.19 31.39 -6.60
N VAL A 27 1.03 32.39 -6.76
CA VAL A 27 0.95 33.66 -6.02
C VAL A 27 0.23 34.68 -6.89
N LYS A 28 -0.91 35.19 -6.41
CA LYS A 28 -1.73 36.20 -7.11
C LYS A 28 -1.66 37.53 -6.38
N PHE A 29 -1.27 38.58 -7.08
CA PHE A 29 -1.20 39.94 -6.57
C PHE A 29 -2.45 40.72 -6.96
N TRP A 30 -3.08 41.37 -5.98
CA TRP A 30 -4.32 42.14 -6.17
C TRP A 30 -4.08 43.59 -5.76
N LYS A 31 -4.54 44.54 -6.57
CA LYS A 31 -4.53 45.97 -6.26
C LYS A 31 -5.87 46.56 -6.68
N ASN A 32 -6.54 47.27 -5.76
CA ASN A 32 -7.83 47.93 -6.01
C ASN A 32 -8.92 47.00 -6.59
N GLY A 33 -8.93 45.73 -6.18
CA GLY A 33 -9.94 44.76 -6.63
C GLY A 33 -9.63 44.07 -7.96
N GLU A 34 -8.56 44.46 -8.66
CA GLU A 34 -8.10 43.78 -9.87
C GLU A 34 -6.83 42.94 -9.63
N GLN A 35 -6.79 41.76 -10.23
CA GLN A 35 -5.60 40.91 -10.23
C GLN A 35 -4.54 41.52 -11.14
N VAL A 36 -3.44 41.97 -10.56
CA VAL A 36 -2.35 42.68 -11.27
C VAL A 36 -1.33 41.71 -11.85
N SER A 37 -1.08 40.59 -11.18
CA SER A 37 -0.05 39.62 -11.59
C SER A 37 -0.26 38.24 -10.96
N GLU A 38 0.21 37.19 -11.64
CA GLU A 38 0.25 35.81 -11.15
C GLU A 38 1.62 35.20 -11.44
N MET A 39 2.21 34.56 -10.43
CA MET A 39 3.48 33.85 -10.55
C MET A 39 3.29 32.40 -10.08
N GLY A 40 3.72 31.45 -10.90
CA GLY A 40 3.79 30.03 -10.54
C GLY A 40 5.20 29.64 -10.13
N ILE A 41 5.36 29.06 -8.95
CA ILE A 41 6.63 28.53 -8.45
C ILE A 41 6.47 27.03 -8.25
N LYS A 42 7.35 26.24 -8.88
CA LYS A 42 7.43 24.80 -8.66
C LYS A 42 8.45 24.50 -7.58
N CYS A 43 8.00 23.84 -6.52
CA CYS A 43 8.83 23.47 -5.39
C CYS A 43 9.01 21.95 -5.33
N SER A 44 10.25 21.51 -5.18
CA SER A 44 10.57 20.09 -4.96
C SER A 44 10.16 19.65 -3.57
N ALA A 45 9.76 18.37 -3.45
CA ALA A 45 9.44 17.74 -2.17
C ALA A 45 10.62 17.83 -1.19
N GLN A 46 10.38 18.30 0.02
CA GLN A 46 11.38 18.31 1.08
C GLN A 46 11.28 17.03 1.91
N LYS A 47 12.43 16.42 2.22
CA LYS A 47 12.48 15.19 3.01
C LYS A 47 12.12 15.51 4.45
N HIS A 48 11.27 14.68 5.05
CA HIS A 48 10.76 14.90 6.41
C HIS A 48 11.84 15.18 7.47
N CYS A 49 13.00 14.54 7.39
CA CYS A 49 14.09 14.76 8.33
C CYS A 49 14.84 16.08 8.15
N GLU A 50 14.78 16.71 6.96
CA GLU A 50 15.41 18.01 6.68
C GLU A 50 14.54 19.18 7.20
N LEU A 51 13.28 18.91 7.56
CA LEU A 51 12.33 19.89 8.10
C LEU A 51 12.44 20.07 9.62
N ILE A 52 13.25 19.23 10.29
CA ILE A 52 13.49 19.32 11.73
C ILE A 52 14.72 20.20 11.95
N GLU A 53 14.50 21.52 12.08
CA GLU A 53 15.57 22.51 12.31
C GLU A 53 16.05 22.56 13.78
N CYS A 54 15.98 21.46 14.51
CA CYS A 54 16.43 21.40 15.90
C CYS A 54 17.52 20.33 16.07
N THR A 55 18.56 20.63 16.84
CA THR A 55 19.62 19.67 17.17
C THR A 55 19.26 18.81 18.39
N VAL A 56 18.47 19.33 19.34
CA VAL A 56 17.92 18.59 20.48
C VAL A 56 16.54 19.14 20.81
N CYS A 57 15.47 18.47 20.37
CA CYS A 57 14.11 18.81 20.76
C CYS A 57 13.22 17.55 20.81
N ILE A 58 12.02 17.68 21.41
CA ILE A 58 11.08 16.57 21.57
C ILE A 58 10.73 15.93 20.22
N GLN A 59 10.54 16.73 19.17
CA GLN A 59 10.21 16.25 17.82
C GLN A 59 11.32 15.36 17.24
N MET A 60 12.59 15.64 17.56
CA MET A 60 13.71 14.80 17.16
C MET A 60 13.80 13.53 18.03
N LEU A 61 13.45 13.60 19.32
CA LEU A 61 13.43 12.46 20.23
C LEU A 61 12.34 11.43 19.85
N THR A 62 11.20 11.91 19.36
CA THR A 62 10.09 11.07 18.89
C THR A 62 10.32 10.50 17.48
N ASN A 63 11.34 10.98 16.77
CA ASN A 63 11.69 10.57 15.40
C ASN A 63 13.15 10.10 15.32
N PRO A 64 13.49 8.96 15.96
CA PRO A 64 14.87 8.47 16.05
C PRO A 64 15.51 8.19 14.68
N GLN A 65 14.73 7.89 13.65
CA GLN A 65 15.19 7.71 12.27
C GLN A 65 15.84 8.96 11.65
N CYS A 66 15.55 10.16 12.18
CA CYS A 66 16.11 11.42 11.71
C CYS A 66 17.31 11.91 12.57
N THR A 67 17.65 11.21 13.65
CA THR A 67 18.76 11.62 14.53
C THR A 67 20.12 11.29 13.92
N PRO A 68 21.12 12.21 13.97
CA PRO A 68 22.48 11.91 13.53
C PRO A 68 23.07 10.80 14.41
N LYS A 69 23.76 9.84 13.78
CA LYS A 69 24.30 8.64 14.45
C LYS A 69 25.24 8.98 15.62
N GLU A 70 25.90 10.13 15.57
CA GLU A 70 26.81 10.64 16.61
C GLU A 70 26.07 10.88 17.94
N TRP A 71 24.84 11.42 17.88
CA TRP A 71 24.05 11.71 19.08
C TRP A 71 23.52 10.46 19.77
N ILE A 72 23.19 9.42 19.01
CA ILE A 72 22.79 8.11 19.55
C ILE A 72 23.93 7.53 20.40
N ILE A 73 25.18 7.63 19.92
CA ILE A 73 26.37 7.16 20.64
C ILE A 73 26.56 7.94 21.93
N ILE A 74 26.43 9.27 21.89
CA ILE A 74 26.54 10.13 23.09
C ILE A 74 25.46 9.79 24.13
N LEU A 75 24.21 9.57 23.70
CA LEU A 75 23.11 9.20 24.59
C LEU A 75 23.33 7.85 25.28
N VAL A 76 23.79 6.85 24.52
CA VAL A 76 24.11 5.51 25.03
C VAL A 76 25.29 5.57 26.02
N LEU A 77 26.35 6.33 25.70
CA LEU A 77 27.48 6.53 26.60
C LEU A 77 27.05 7.28 27.88
N GLY A 78 26.22 8.31 27.75
CA GLY A 78 25.68 9.06 28.88
C GLY A 78 24.87 8.17 29.84
N LEU A 79 23.97 7.35 29.29
CA LEU A 79 23.21 6.35 30.07
C LEU A 79 24.13 5.34 30.77
N TYR A 80 25.19 4.89 30.10
CA TYR A 80 26.18 3.98 30.68
C TYR A 80 26.90 4.59 31.88
N PHE A 81 27.33 5.86 31.76
CA PHE A 81 27.97 6.58 32.86
C PHE A 81 27.02 6.81 34.05
N ILE A 82 25.78 7.21 33.79
CA ILE A 82 24.77 7.42 34.84
C ILE A 82 24.49 6.11 35.58
N LEU A 83 24.30 5.00 34.86
CA LEU A 83 24.06 3.69 35.45
C LEU A 83 25.27 3.22 36.26
N GLY A 84 26.48 3.42 35.75
CA GLY A 84 27.73 3.10 36.45
C GLY A 84 27.88 3.90 37.75
N PHE A 85 27.53 5.18 37.73
CA PHE A 85 27.57 6.06 38.90
C PHE A 85 26.55 5.64 39.97
N LEU A 86 25.32 5.31 39.57
CA LEU A 86 24.30 4.78 40.48
C LEU A 86 24.73 3.47 41.14
N ILE A 87 25.35 2.55 40.37
CA ILE A 87 25.89 1.30 40.90
C ILE A 87 27.03 1.56 41.90
N MET A 88 27.89 2.53 41.62
CA MET A 88 28.97 2.93 42.54
C MET A 88 28.42 3.45 43.86
N ILE A 89 27.43 4.37 43.82
CA ILE A 89 26.74 4.87 45.01
C ILE A 89 26.12 3.71 45.81
N CYS A 90 25.42 2.80 45.14
CA CYS A 90 24.82 1.63 45.79
C CYS A 90 25.86 0.74 46.48
N ARG A 91 27.06 0.58 45.91
CA ARG A 91 28.16 -0.17 46.53
C ARG A 91 28.73 0.53 47.75
N ILE A 92 28.92 1.85 47.68
CA ILE A 92 29.41 2.66 48.80
C ILE A 92 28.41 2.59 49.97
N LEU A 93 27.11 2.72 49.69
CA LEU A 93 26.04 2.60 50.70
C LEU A 93 26.02 1.21 51.34
N LYS A 94 26.17 0.13 50.55
CA LYS A 94 26.25 -1.25 51.07
C LYS A 94 27.49 -1.47 51.94
N PHE A 95 28.63 -0.90 51.58
CA PHE A 95 29.86 -1.00 52.36
C PHE A 95 29.75 -0.22 53.69
N GLY A 96 29.12 0.96 53.66
CA GLY A 96 28.81 1.76 54.84
C GLY A 96 27.87 1.05 55.82
N LEU A 97 26.76 0.49 55.32
CA LEU A 97 25.82 -0.28 56.15
C LEU A 97 26.47 -1.57 56.72
N GLY A 98 27.28 -2.26 55.90
CA GLY A 98 28.01 -3.46 56.32
C GLY A 98 29.01 -3.17 57.44
N GLY A 99 29.72 -2.04 57.36
CA GLY A 99 30.63 -1.57 58.40
C GLY A 99 29.92 -1.29 59.72
N MET A 100 28.78 -0.57 59.68
CA MET A 100 27.94 -0.28 60.84
C MET A 100 27.45 -1.56 61.53
N LEU A 101 26.97 -2.54 60.77
CA LEU A 101 26.50 -3.83 61.30
C LEU A 101 27.62 -4.66 61.94
N CYS A 102 28.85 -4.58 61.40
CA CYS A 102 30.03 -5.23 61.98
C CYS A 102 30.40 -4.64 63.35
N ILE A 103 30.36 -3.30 63.49
CA ILE A 103 30.64 -2.61 64.75
C ILE A 103 29.57 -2.99 65.80
N MET A 104 28.30 -3.00 65.42
CA MET A 104 27.20 -3.42 66.30
C MET A 104 27.34 -4.87 66.76
N ARG A 105 27.79 -5.76 65.87
CA ARG A 105 28.04 -7.18 66.19
C ARG A 105 29.23 -7.38 67.13
N HIS A 106 30.27 -6.54 67.02
CA HIS A 106 31.39 -6.54 67.96
C HIS A 106 31.00 -6.01 69.34
N LYS A 107 30.25 -4.91 69.40
CA LYS A 107 29.69 -4.39 70.68
C LYS A 107 28.79 -5.40 71.36
N TRP A 108 27.92 -6.09 70.61
CA TRP A 108 27.05 -7.14 71.16
C TRP A 108 27.82 -8.35 71.70
N ARG A 109 28.91 -8.75 71.03
CA ARG A 109 29.81 -9.80 71.53
C ARG A 109 30.53 -9.38 72.81
N LEU A 110 30.98 -8.12 72.90
CA LEU A 110 31.60 -7.58 74.11
C LEU A 110 30.60 -7.55 75.29
N CYS A 111 29.37 -7.09 75.06
CA CYS A 111 28.30 -7.10 76.07
C CYS A 111 27.98 -8.51 76.57
N LYS A 112 28.01 -9.52 75.68
CA LYS A 112 27.83 -10.92 76.09
C LYS A 112 28.98 -11.44 76.96
N ILE A 113 30.22 -11.06 76.67
CA ILE A 113 31.38 -11.46 77.47
C ILE A 113 31.34 -10.80 78.86
N ILE A 114 30.99 -9.51 78.92
CA ILE A 114 30.83 -8.76 80.17
C ILE A 114 29.66 -9.34 81.00
N GLY A 115 28.54 -9.70 80.36
CA GLY A 115 27.41 -10.35 81.04
C GLY A 115 27.73 -11.74 81.59
N VAL A 116 28.61 -12.49 80.93
CA VAL A 116 29.11 -13.78 81.43
C VAL A 116 30.06 -13.58 82.61
N LEU A 117 30.93 -12.56 82.59
CA LEU A 117 31.83 -12.23 83.70
C LEU A 117 31.07 -11.72 84.94
N TYR A 118 30.01 -10.92 84.77
CA TYR A 118 29.14 -10.51 85.88
C TYR A 118 28.32 -11.67 86.47
N GLY A 119 27.99 -12.68 85.67
CA GLY A 119 27.34 -13.92 86.13
C GLY A 119 28.23 -14.85 86.96
N TYR A 120 29.53 -14.57 87.07
CA TYR A 120 30.44 -15.29 87.97
C TYR A 120 30.53 -14.69 89.39
N VAL A 121 29.98 -13.48 89.61
CA VAL A 121 30.07 -12.78 90.90
C VAL A 121 28.79 -12.96 91.75
N THR A 122 27.72 -13.54 91.19
CA THR A 122 26.53 -13.94 91.95
C THR A 122 26.26 -15.45 91.82
N PRO A 123 26.32 -16.23 92.91
CA PRO A 123 26.00 -17.65 92.85
C PRO A 123 24.49 -17.85 92.65
N PRO A 124 24.06 -18.72 91.70
CA PRO A 124 22.65 -19.07 91.57
C PRO A 124 22.24 -20.04 92.70
N PRO A 125 20.99 -19.99 93.18
CA PRO A 125 20.50 -20.95 94.16
C PRO A 125 20.44 -22.36 93.56
N ILE A 126 20.77 -23.32 94.42
CA ILE A 126 20.83 -24.75 94.15
C ILE A 126 19.41 -25.27 93.85
N LEU A 127 19.01 -25.26 92.57
CA LEU A 127 17.97 -26.17 92.07
C LEU A 127 18.51 -26.92 90.86
N SER A 128 19.02 -28.08 91.21
CA SER A 128 19.96 -28.87 90.45
C SER A 128 19.31 -29.78 89.40
N LEU A 129 20.12 -30.07 88.40
CA LEU A 129 20.32 -31.40 87.80
C LEU A 129 19.26 -32.03 86.89
N ARG A 130 17.97 -31.65 86.91
CA ARG A 130 16.98 -32.35 86.05
C ARG A 130 17.00 -31.94 84.56
N VAL A 131 17.55 -30.77 84.22
CA VAL A 131 17.53 -30.26 82.82
C VAL A 131 18.79 -30.66 82.02
N PHE A 132 19.91 -30.96 82.70
CA PHE A 132 21.18 -31.21 82.00
C PHE A 132 21.28 -32.61 81.36
N LEU A 133 20.62 -33.62 81.94
CA LEU A 133 20.62 -34.98 81.37
C LEU A 133 19.71 -35.11 80.12
N LYS A 134 18.71 -34.22 79.95
CA LYS A 134 17.81 -34.25 78.77
C LYS A 134 18.44 -33.71 77.48
N ARG A 135 19.48 -32.86 77.58
CA ARG A 135 20.21 -32.31 76.41
C ARG A 135 21.23 -33.28 75.80
N ARG A 136 21.66 -34.34 76.50
CA ARG A 136 22.63 -35.31 75.98
C ARG A 136 22.03 -36.33 75.00
N LYS A 137 20.74 -36.66 75.12
CA LYS A 137 20.05 -37.58 74.18
C LYS A 137 19.72 -36.96 72.81
N TRP A 138 19.47 -35.65 72.74
CA TRP A 138 19.19 -34.96 71.46
C TRP A 138 20.42 -34.76 70.56
N ARG A 139 21.64 -34.75 71.12
CA ARG A 139 22.87 -34.62 70.32
C ARG A 139 23.34 -35.94 69.69
N ARG A 140 22.85 -37.09 70.15
CA ARG A 140 23.23 -38.40 69.60
C ARG A 140 22.35 -38.81 68.41
N ALA A 141 21.09 -38.38 68.35
CA ALA A 141 20.18 -38.65 67.22
C ALA A 141 20.44 -37.83 65.93
N ARG A 142 21.35 -36.85 65.96
CA ARG A 142 21.72 -36.06 64.77
C ARG A 142 23.01 -36.53 64.08
N LYS A 143 23.69 -37.53 64.62
CA LYS A 143 24.99 -38.00 64.11
C LYS A 143 24.90 -39.20 63.15
N GLU A 144 23.70 -39.71 62.86
CA GLU A 144 23.48 -40.85 61.94
C GLU A 144 22.89 -40.48 60.57
N LYS A 145 22.82 -39.19 60.22
CA LYS A 145 22.26 -38.74 58.92
C LYS A 145 23.17 -37.85 58.09
N ALA A 146 24.48 -37.88 58.36
CA ALA A 146 25.46 -37.08 57.62
C ALA A 146 26.65 -37.95 57.23
N GLU A 147 26.40 -38.92 56.37
CA GLU A 147 27.44 -39.70 55.70
C GLU A 147 27.01 -39.93 54.25
N PHE A 148 27.14 -38.89 53.43
CA PHE A 148 27.59 -38.93 52.03
C PHE A 148 27.57 -37.51 51.46
N THR A 149 28.66 -36.78 51.64
CA THR A 149 29.09 -35.77 50.66
C THR A 149 30.60 -35.61 50.79
N GLU A 150 31.29 -36.08 49.75
CA GLU A 150 32.72 -35.97 49.58
C GLU A 150 33.19 -34.51 49.67
N PHE A 151 34.28 -34.32 50.40
CA PHE A 151 35.06 -33.09 50.40
C PHE A 151 36.09 -33.13 49.26
N LYS A 152 36.15 -32.08 48.44
CA LYS A 152 37.34 -31.51 47.78
C LYS A 152 36.96 -30.26 46.95
N PRO A 153 37.89 -29.33 46.65
CA PRO A 153 38.45 -28.30 47.52
C PRO A 153 37.93 -26.88 47.19
N PHE A 154 38.07 -25.96 48.15
CA PHE A 154 37.58 -24.59 48.05
C PHE A 154 38.60 -23.67 47.33
N THR A 155 38.61 -23.66 46.00
CA THR A 155 39.23 -22.57 45.24
C THR A 155 38.25 -21.40 45.20
N LYS A 156 38.53 -20.32 45.93
CA LYS A 156 37.74 -19.07 45.86
C LYS A 156 38.00 -18.35 44.55
N THR A 157 37.27 -18.72 43.52
CA THR A 157 37.09 -17.88 42.33
C THR A 157 35.95 -16.92 42.62
N TYR A 158 36.25 -15.63 42.78
CA TYR A 158 35.24 -14.57 42.89
C TYR A 158 34.52 -14.44 41.54
N LYS A 159 33.44 -15.22 41.35
CA LYS A 159 32.50 -15.03 40.24
C LYS A 159 31.68 -13.77 40.50
N THR A 160 32.08 -12.67 39.86
CA THR A 160 31.30 -11.45 39.75
C THR A 160 30.03 -11.73 38.93
N ASN A 161 28.87 -11.80 39.58
CA ASN A 161 27.55 -12.00 38.96
C ASN A 161 27.04 -10.75 38.19
N LEU A 162 27.93 -10.02 37.51
CA LEU A 162 27.60 -8.74 36.88
C LEU A 162 27.03 -8.77 35.45
N PRO A 163 26.96 -9.88 34.67
CA PRO A 163 26.43 -9.78 33.31
C PRO A 163 24.93 -10.10 33.21
N ARG A 164 24.29 -10.76 34.19
CA ARG A 164 22.95 -11.33 33.98
C ARG A 164 21.82 -10.30 34.02
N GLU A 165 21.93 -9.27 34.84
CA GLU A 165 20.90 -8.21 34.95
C GLU A 165 21.04 -7.16 33.85
N VAL A 166 22.28 -6.83 33.44
CA VAL A 166 22.56 -5.86 32.36
C VAL A 166 22.09 -6.40 31.01
N ILE A 167 22.29 -7.71 30.75
CA ILE A 167 21.83 -8.38 29.53
C ILE A 167 20.30 -8.41 29.45
N LEU A 168 19.61 -8.58 30.58
CA LEU A 168 18.14 -8.63 30.60
C LEU A 168 17.51 -7.26 30.29
N ILE A 169 18.12 -6.17 30.78
CA ILE A 169 17.66 -4.80 30.53
C ILE A 169 17.96 -4.35 29.09
N THR A 170 19.11 -4.75 28.53
CA THR A 170 19.43 -4.49 27.11
C THR A 170 18.56 -5.30 26.14
N LEU A 171 18.16 -6.52 26.51
CA LEU A 171 17.18 -7.30 25.74
C LEU A 171 15.76 -6.71 25.79
N LEU A 172 15.36 -6.09 26.92
CA LEU A 172 14.06 -5.41 27.04
C LEU A 172 13.97 -4.14 26.17
N LEU A 173 15.09 -3.42 26.02
CA LEU A 173 15.16 -2.20 25.19
C LEU A 173 15.21 -2.47 23.68
N LEU A 174 15.45 -3.72 23.26
CA LEU A 174 15.40 -4.16 21.86
C LEU A 174 14.05 -4.80 21.48
N ALA A 175 13.02 -4.70 22.34
CA ALA A 175 11.68 -5.14 22.00
C ALA A 175 11.17 -4.34 20.78
N LEU A 176 11.13 -5.04 19.65
CA LEU A 176 10.59 -4.58 18.36
C LEU A 176 9.19 -3.98 18.53
N PRO A 177 8.76 -3.09 17.61
CA PRO A 177 7.40 -2.56 17.65
C PRO A 177 6.40 -3.71 17.55
N ILE A 178 5.69 -3.95 18.65
CA ILE A 178 4.57 -4.88 18.69
C ILE A 178 3.41 -4.13 18.02
N GLN A 179 2.97 -4.61 16.86
CA GLN A 179 1.70 -4.16 16.30
C GLN A 179 0.57 -4.61 17.23
N SER A 180 -0.16 -3.66 17.80
CA SER A 180 -1.39 -3.91 18.55
C SER A 180 -2.59 -3.68 17.63
N LEU A 181 -3.47 -4.69 17.51
CA LEU A 181 -4.82 -4.48 16.98
C LEU A 181 -5.70 -3.97 18.14
N GLU A 182 -6.33 -2.81 17.97
CA GLU A 182 -7.26 -2.29 18.97
C GLU A 182 -8.66 -2.84 18.69
N ILE A 183 -9.28 -3.43 19.72
CA ILE A 183 -10.66 -3.89 19.70
C ILE A 183 -11.47 -3.03 20.65
N ILE A 184 -12.52 -2.40 20.14
CA ILE A 184 -13.48 -1.66 20.97
C ILE A 184 -14.77 -2.46 21.05
N ASN A 185 -15.14 -2.85 22.27
CA ASN A 185 -16.41 -3.50 22.57
C ASN A 185 -17.36 -2.46 23.15
N ALA A 186 -18.49 -2.22 22.50
CA ALA A 186 -19.53 -1.32 22.96
C ALA A 186 -20.91 -2.01 22.95
N LYS A 187 -21.81 -1.56 23.84
CA LYS A 187 -23.23 -1.89 23.79
C LYS A 187 -23.97 -0.67 23.25
N ASP A 188 -24.66 -0.83 22.13
CA ASP A 188 -25.45 0.23 21.49
C ASP A 188 -26.93 0.06 21.90
N GLU A 189 -27.57 1.16 22.29
CA GLU A 189 -28.97 1.19 22.74
C GLU A 189 -29.78 2.09 21.80
N HIS A 190 -30.74 1.50 21.10
CA HIS A 190 -31.62 2.20 20.18
C HIS A 190 -33.04 2.28 20.74
N CYS A 191 -33.47 3.48 21.13
CA CYS A 191 -34.80 3.75 21.69
C CYS A 191 -35.72 4.47 20.70
N ILE A 192 -36.86 3.86 20.37
CA ILE A 192 -37.93 4.46 19.58
C ILE A 192 -39.05 4.86 20.53
N VAL A 193 -39.52 6.11 20.42
CA VAL A 193 -40.70 6.59 21.13
C VAL A 193 -41.89 6.49 20.19
N ASN A 194 -42.85 5.62 20.52
CA ASN A 194 -44.09 5.50 19.76
C ASN A 194 -44.93 6.78 19.91
N LYS A 195 -45.89 7.00 19.00
CA LYS A 195 -46.79 8.18 19.03
C LYS A 195 -47.58 8.32 20.34
N GLU A 196 -47.71 7.24 21.11
CA GLU A 196 -48.35 7.17 22.44
C GLU A 196 -47.40 7.51 23.61
N GLY A 197 -46.16 7.93 23.32
CA GLY A 197 -45.15 8.28 24.34
C GLY A 197 -44.43 7.07 24.96
N GLN A 198 -44.80 5.84 24.58
CA GLN A 198 -44.13 4.63 25.05
C GLN A 198 -42.73 4.51 24.41
N ARG A 199 -41.70 4.46 25.26
CA ARG A 199 -40.31 4.23 24.84
C ARG A 199 -40.05 2.73 24.72
N THR A 200 -39.65 2.30 23.54
CA THR A 200 -39.18 0.94 23.25
C THR A 200 -37.70 0.99 22.93
N CYS A 201 -36.85 0.47 23.83
CA CYS A 201 -35.40 0.41 23.66
C CYS A 201 -34.97 -1.00 23.25
N SER A 202 -34.07 -1.08 22.28
CA SER A 202 -33.47 -2.30 21.75
C SER A 202 -31.96 -2.24 21.92
N TYR A 203 -31.34 -3.35 22.29
CA TYR A 203 -29.92 -3.44 22.60
C TYR A 203 -29.18 -4.26 21.54
N GLU A 204 -28.16 -3.69 20.92
CA GLU A 204 -27.26 -4.38 19.98
C GLU A 204 -25.82 -4.34 20.53
N ASN A 205 -25.09 -5.46 20.45
CA ASN A 205 -23.66 -5.46 20.77
C ASN A 205 -22.87 -5.06 19.52
N VAL A 206 -21.96 -4.10 19.70
CA VAL A 206 -21.14 -3.52 18.63
C VAL A 206 -19.68 -3.83 18.89
N LEU A 207 -19.03 -4.41 17.89
CA LEU A 207 -17.61 -4.71 17.89
C LEU A 207 -16.94 -3.89 16.79
N GLU A 208 -15.96 -3.06 17.16
CA GLU A 208 -15.09 -2.39 16.20
C GLU A 208 -13.72 -3.06 16.17
N LEU A 209 -13.32 -3.49 14.99
CA LEU A 209 -12.02 -4.09 14.68
C LEU A 209 -11.22 -3.09 13.86
N ASN A 210 -10.12 -2.59 14.41
CA ASN A 210 -9.23 -1.67 13.72
C ASN A 210 -8.05 -2.43 13.09
N PHE A 211 -8.10 -2.62 11.77
CA PHE A 211 -7.00 -3.20 10.99
C PHE A 211 -6.00 -2.10 10.64
N GLY A 212 -4.84 -2.09 11.30
CA GLY A 212 -3.82 -1.05 11.18
C GLY A 212 -3.06 -1.04 9.84
N LEU A 213 -2.24 0.01 9.65
CA LEU A 213 -1.55 0.39 8.41
C LEU A 213 -0.67 -0.68 7.72
N GLN A 214 -0.30 -1.74 8.43
CA GLN A 214 0.57 -2.84 7.96
C GLN A 214 -0.19 -4.18 7.86
N SER A 215 -1.50 -4.16 8.07
CA SER A 215 -2.37 -5.33 8.05
C SER A 215 -2.85 -5.58 6.63
N GLN A 216 -2.11 -6.37 5.84
CA GLN A 216 -2.59 -6.82 4.54
C GLN A 216 -2.60 -8.34 4.39
N ASN A 217 -3.78 -8.79 3.95
CA ASN A 217 -4.20 -10.13 3.53
C ASN A 217 -3.97 -11.24 4.57
N GLY A 218 -4.92 -12.15 4.72
CA GLY A 218 -4.82 -13.33 5.58
C GLY A 218 -4.80 -13.06 7.08
N GLN A 219 -5.00 -11.83 7.56
CA GLN A 219 -5.32 -11.62 8.96
C GLN A 219 -6.68 -12.27 9.27
N GLU A 220 -6.68 -13.10 10.30
CA GLU A 220 -7.84 -13.81 10.77
C GLU A 220 -8.21 -13.28 12.17
N ALA A 221 -9.36 -12.62 12.27
CA ALA A 221 -9.94 -12.25 13.54
C ALA A 221 -10.95 -13.32 13.95
N GLN A 222 -10.78 -13.90 15.14
CA GLN A 222 -11.70 -14.89 15.68
C GLN A 222 -12.50 -14.31 16.85
N ILE A 223 -13.82 -14.39 16.74
CA ILE A 223 -14.77 -13.87 17.72
C ILE A 223 -15.49 -15.07 18.32
N ILE A 224 -15.32 -15.31 19.61
CA ILE A 224 -15.97 -16.42 20.31
C ILE A 224 -17.30 -15.90 20.85
N LEU A 225 -18.40 -16.50 20.39
CA LEU A 225 -19.75 -16.21 20.86
C LEU A 225 -20.00 -16.90 22.21
N GLN A 226 -20.70 -16.22 23.11
CA GLN A 226 -20.98 -16.69 24.47
C GLN A 226 -22.43 -16.47 24.85
N ASP A 227 -23.01 -17.45 25.54
CA ASP A 227 -24.33 -17.31 26.18
C ASP A 227 -24.23 -16.48 27.47
N SER A 228 -25.38 -16.06 27.98
CA SER A 228 -25.66 -15.41 29.27
C SER A 228 -24.89 -16.00 30.45
N GLY A 229 -24.59 -17.31 30.41
CA GLY A 229 -23.80 -18.04 31.39
C GLY A 229 -22.28 -18.07 31.14
N ASN A 230 -21.76 -17.23 30.23
CA ASN A 230 -20.34 -17.16 29.83
C ASN A 230 -19.78 -18.43 29.16
N ARG A 231 -20.65 -19.28 28.60
CA ARG A 231 -20.27 -20.53 27.92
C ARG A 231 -20.09 -20.27 26.43
N PRO A 232 -19.02 -20.78 25.78
CA PRO A 232 -18.82 -20.60 24.34
C PRO A 232 -19.89 -21.37 23.55
N THR A 233 -20.66 -20.67 22.72
CA THR A 233 -21.75 -21.24 21.91
C THR A 233 -21.39 -21.40 20.43
N GLY A 234 -20.40 -20.65 19.96
CA GLY A 234 -19.92 -20.68 18.59
C GLY A 234 -18.75 -19.74 18.38
N LYS A 235 -18.28 -19.64 17.14
CA LYS A 235 -17.20 -18.74 16.75
C LYS A 235 -17.46 -18.13 15.37
N ILE A 236 -17.12 -16.87 15.22
CA ILE A 236 -17.08 -16.16 13.94
C ILE A 236 -15.61 -15.94 13.59
N THR A 237 -15.20 -16.33 12.40
CA THR A 237 -13.85 -16.10 11.88
C THR A 237 -13.95 -15.16 10.69
N LEU A 238 -13.25 -14.03 10.75
CA LEU A 238 -13.16 -13.05 9.69
C LEU A 238 -11.77 -13.10 9.10
N LYS A 239 -11.66 -13.53 7.86
CA LYS A 239 -10.41 -13.55 7.11
C LYS A 239 -10.41 -12.39 6.13
N ILE A 240 -9.54 -11.40 6.32
CA ILE A 240 -9.40 -10.31 5.35
C ILE A 240 -8.61 -10.82 4.16
N ASN A 241 -9.21 -10.80 2.97
CA ASN A 241 -8.57 -11.25 1.75
C ASN A 241 -7.81 -10.12 1.06
N ALA A 242 -8.38 -8.90 1.00
CA ALA A 242 -7.73 -7.71 0.45
C ALA A 242 -8.43 -6.40 0.82
N ILE A 243 -7.65 -5.35 1.08
CA ILE A 243 -8.11 -3.96 0.99
C ILE A 243 -7.58 -3.43 -0.34
N GLN A 244 -8.47 -3.09 -1.26
CA GLN A 244 -8.09 -2.74 -2.61
C GLN A 244 -8.93 -1.60 -3.16
N ALA A 245 -8.37 -0.86 -4.12
CA ALA A 245 -9.07 0.16 -4.86
C ALA A 245 -9.39 -0.39 -6.26
N VAL A 246 -10.67 -0.37 -6.64
CA VAL A 246 -11.18 -0.89 -7.91
C VAL A 246 -11.41 0.27 -8.86
N CYS A 247 -10.84 0.19 -10.06
CA CYS A 247 -10.98 1.22 -11.09
C CYS A 247 -12.42 1.31 -11.60
N PHE A 248 -12.98 2.52 -11.57
CA PHE A 248 -14.16 2.85 -12.37
C PHE A 248 -13.71 3.20 -13.78
N ARG A 249 -13.88 2.26 -14.70
CA ARG A 249 -13.42 2.37 -16.08
C ARG A 249 -14.24 3.38 -16.90
N SER A 250 -13.55 4.25 -17.62
CA SER A 250 -14.12 5.14 -18.64
C SER A 250 -13.46 4.90 -20.00
N ALA A 251 -14.20 4.33 -20.96
CA ALA A 251 -13.68 4.03 -22.29
C ALA A 251 -13.49 5.32 -23.11
N LYS A 252 -12.30 5.50 -23.70
CA LYS A 252 -12.02 6.66 -24.57
C LYS A 252 -12.35 6.38 -26.02
N PHE A 253 -11.72 5.34 -26.59
CA PHE A 253 -11.91 4.95 -27.98
C PHE A 253 -11.36 3.56 -28.27
N PHE A 254 -11.76 3.01 -29.41
CA PHE A 254 -11.27 1.73 -29.94
C PHE A 254 -10.39 1.96 -31.15
N THR A 255 -9.43 1.08 -31.40
CA THR A 255 -8.54 1.16 -32.56
C THR A 255 -8.02 -0.23 -32.96
N ARG A 256 -7.31 -0.30 -34.09
CA ARG A 256 -6.68 -1.51 -34.64
C ARG A 256 -5.38 -1.14 -35.33
N ASP A 257 -4.50 -2.11 -35.52
CA ASP A 257 -3.35 -1.90 -36.41
C ASP A 257 -3.84 -1.70 -37.84
N PHE A 258 -3.25 -0.73 -38.54
CA PHE A 258 -3.65 -0.38 -39.89
C PHE A 258 -2.46 -0.07 -40.81
N GLU A 259 -2.67 -0.16 -42.11
CA GLU A 259 -1.81 0.40 -43.16
C GLU A 259 -2.55 1.53 -43.86
N LEU A 260 -1.84 2.60 -44.22
CA LEU A 260 -2.40 3.60 -45.11
C LEU A 260 -2.31 3.14 -46.56
N GLY A 261 -3.47 3.18 -47.23
CA GLY A 261 -3.63 2.98 -48.66
C GLY A 261 -4.15 4.26 -49.32
N ALA A 262 -3.98 4.33 -50.64
CA ALA A 262 -4.54 5.41 -51.42
C ALA A 262 -4.91 4.97 -52.83
N ASN A 263 -6.08 5.42 -53.25
CA ASN A 263 -6.59 5.22 -54.59
C ASN A 263 -6.90 6.58 -55.20
N SER A 264 -6.65 6.72 -56.50
CA SER A 264 -6.94 7.95 -57.24
C SER A 264 -7.44 7.66 -58.63
N VAL A 265 -8.32 8.52 -59.14
CA VAL A 265 -8.80 8.51 -60.51
C VAL A 265 -8.68 9.92 -61.09
N TYR A 266 -8.26 10.00 -62.35
CA TYR A 266 -8.15 11.23 -63.10
C TYR A 266 -9.26 11.25 -64.13
N LEU A 267 -10.07 12.33 -64.13
CA LEU A 267 -11.21 12.51 -65.02
C LEU A 267 -11.11 13.85 -65.75
N CYS A 268 -11.52 13.86 -67.01
CA CYS A 268 -11.63 15.09 -67.79
C CYS A 268 -12.91 15.86 -67.43
N SER A 269 -12.98 17.13 -67.83
CA SER A 269 -14.18 17.96 -67.65
C SER A 269 -15.41 17.29 -68.27
N GLY A 270 -16.49 17.14 -67.49
CA GLY A 270 -17.75 16.53 -67.92
C GLY A 270 -17.81 15.01 -67.77
N GLU A 271 -16.73 14.37 -67.33
CA GLU A 271 -16.67 12.92 -67.14
C GLU A 271 -17.01 12.53 -65.69
N GLY A 272 -17.93 11.58 -65.53
CA GLY A 272 -18.34 11.06 -64.22
C GLY A 272 -18.76 12.17 -63.26
N SER A 273 -18.17 12.18 -62.07
CA SER A 273 -18.43 13.19 -61.03
C SER A 273 -17.76 14.55 -61.30
N CYS A 274 -16.93 14.69 -62.34
CA CYS A 274 -16.22 15.92 -62.68
C CYS A 274 -17.09 16.87 -63.53
N THR A 275 -18.20 17.34 -62.96
CA THR A 275 -19.22 18.11 -63.71
C THR A 275 -19.00 19.62 -63.71
N SER A 276 -18.19 20.16 -62.79
CA SER A 276 -17.95 21.59 -62.67
C SER A 276 -16.52 21.92 -62.20
N GLN A 277 -16.04 23.13 -62.52
CA GLN A 277 -14.73 23.64 -62.10
C GLN A 277 -14.57 23.68 -60.56
N GLN A 278 -15.66 23.94 -59.84
CA GLN A 278 -15.66 24.04 -58.38
C GLN A 278 -15.81 22.69 -57.68
N LYS A 279 -15.94 21.57 -58.43
CA LYS A 279 -16.16 20.26 -57.82
C LYS A 279 -15.01 19.85 -56.87
N CYS A 280 -13.76 20.18 -57.21
CA CYS A 280 -12.65 19.90 -56.30
C CYS A 280 -12.64 20.76 -55.03
N GLU A 281 -13.19 21.97 -55.10
CA GLU A 281 -13.22 22.92 -53.98
C GLU A 281 -14.38 22.61 -53.02
N THR A 282 -15.45 21.99 -53.54
CA THR A 282 -16.68 21.67 -52.80
C THR A 282 -16.73 20.23 -52.27
N LEU A 283 -15.80 19.36 -52.67
CA LEU A 283 -15.77 17.96 -52.24
C LEU A 283 -15.57 17.86 -50.71
N GLY A 284 -16.49 17.16 -50.05
CA GLY A 284 -16.41 16.91 -48.61
C GLY A 284 -15.27 15.95 -48.25
N VAL A 285 -14.62 16.18 -47.11
CA VAL A 285 -13.50 15.35 -46.62
C VAL A 285 -13.90 13.88 -46.41
N ASN A 286 -15.15 13.60 -46.09
CA ASN A 286 -15.67 12.23 -45.90
C ASN A 286 -16.65 11.81 -47.00
N GLU A 287 -16.76 12.59 -48.09
CA GLU A 287 -17.67 12.29 -49.20
C GLU A 287 -17.19 11.02 -49.93
N SER A 288 -18.13 10.13 -50.27
CA SER A 288 -17.84 8.93 -51.06
C SER A 288 -17.59 9.29 -52.52
N ILE A 289 -16.47 8.83 -53.09
CA ILE A 289 -16.14 9.04 -54.50
C ILE A 289 -16.67 7.85 -55.30
N SER A 290 -17.59 8.09 -56.23
CA SER A 290 -18.30 7.02 -56.95
C SER A 290 -17.38 6.13 -57.80
N GLU A 291 -16.31 6.71 -58.33
CA GLU A 291 -15.32 6.09 -59.21
C GLU A 291 -14.30 5.24 -58.43
N ILE A 292 -14.29 5.34 -57.10
CA ILE A 292 -13.38 4.59 -56.22
C ILE A 292 -14.18 3.88 -55.10
N PRO A 293 -15.11 2.97 -55.45
CA PRO A 293 -16.04 2.38 -54.47
C PRO A 293 -15.33 1.49 -53.45
N LYS A 294 -14.23 0.85 -53.84
CA LYS A 294 -13.48 -0.11 -53.00
C LYS A 294 -12.92 0.51 -51.73
N SER A 295 -12.66 1.81 -51.68
CA SER A 295 -12.13 2.47 -50.47
C SER A 295 -13.17 3.22 -49.64
N ASN A 296 -14.41 3.36 -50.14
CA ASN A 296 -15.45 4.16 -49.47
C ASN A 296 -15.97 3.53 -48.18
N HIS A 297 -15.89 2.20 -48.06
CA HIS A 297 -16.31 1.48 -46.85
C HIS A 297 -15.28 1.53 -45.72
N LEU A 298 -14.04 1.94 -46.02
CA LEU A 298 -12.94 2.03 -45.07
C LEU A 298 -12.85 3.44 -44.47
N PRO A 299 -12.32 3.57 -43.24
CA PRO A 299 -12.03 4.87 -42.64
C PRO A 299 -10.99 5.60 -43.49
N GLY A 300 -11.31 6.83 -43.87
CA GLY A 300 -10.52 7.53 -44.87
C GLY A 300 -11.03 8.92 -45.16
N THR A 301 -10.14 9.73 -45.72
CA THR A 301 -10.44 11.08 -46.18
C THR A 301 -10.35 11.14 -47.70
N SER A 302 -11.37 11.72 -48.30
CA SER A 302 -11.45 12.03 -49.72
C SER A 302 -10.87 13.42 -49.99
N GLY A 303 -10.35 13.60 -51.19
CA GLY A 303 -9.80 14.87 -51.67
C GLY A 303 -9.83 14.94 -53.19
N CYS A 304 -9.64 16.16 -53.70
CA CYS A 304 -9.61 16.45 -55.13
C CYS A 304 -8.55 17.51 -55.39
N LEU A 305 -7.80 17.33 -56.47
CA LEU A 305 -6.93 18.35 -57.02
C LEU A 305 -7.37 18.62 -58.46
N ASP A 306 -7.17 19.85 -58.93
CA ASP A 306 -7.25 20.17 -60.36
C ASP A 306 -5.83 20.32 -60.94
N PRO A 307 -5.28 19.26 -61.56
CA PRO A 307 -3.98 19.30 -62.23
C PRO A 307 -3.84 20.36 -63.32
N CYS A 308 -4.94 20.78 -63.95
CA CYS A 308 -4.92 21.64 -65.12
C CYS A 308 -5.26 23.11 -64.81
N LYS A 309 -5.54 23.44 -63.54
CA LYS A 309 -5.80 24.81 -63.11
C LYS A 309 -4.63 25.72 -63.52
N GLY A 310 -4.91 26.67 -64.43
CA GLY A 310 -3.93 27.63 -64.94
C GLY A 310 -3.02 27.15 -66.08
N GLN A 311 -3.30 25.99 -66.69
CA GLN A 311 -2.55 25.48 -67.85
C GLN A 311 -3.35 25.64 -69.15
N LEU A 312 -2.66 25.91 -70.27
CA LEU A 312 -3.29 26.09 -71.59
C LEU A 312 -3.69 24.77 -72.26
N PHE A 313 -3.00 23.68 -71.93
CA PHE A 313 -3.27 22.33 -72.43
C PHE A 313 -3.20 21.31 -71.29
N CYS A 314 -4.29 20.59 -71.06
CA CYS A 314 -4.33 19.49 -70.09
C CYS A 314 -3.80 18.19 -70.72
N GLN A 315 -2.95 17.47 -70.01
CA GLN A 315 -2.42 16.19 -70.48
C GLN A 315 -3.51 15.10 -70.46
N ASN A 316 -3.76 14.45 -71.61
CA ASN A 316 -4.73 13.37 -71.83
C ASN A 316 -6.23 13.77 -71.88
N CYS A 317 -6.56 15.06 -72.00
CA CYS A 317 -7.94 15.51 -72.24
C CYS A 317 -8.01 16.36 -73.53
N TYR A 318 -9.01 16.11 -74.38
CA TYR A 318 -9.25 16.90 -75.59
C TYR A 318 -9.96 18.21 -75.18
N TYR A 319 -9.24 19.34 -75.21
CA TYR A 319 -9.76 20.70 -74.94
C TYR A 319 -10.58 20.85 -73.63
N SER A 320 -10.00 20.49 -72.47
CA SER A 320 -10.61 20.77 -71.16
C SER A 320 -10.03 22.03 -70.51
N SER A 321 -10.88 22.86 -69.89
CA SER A 321 -10.44 24.04 -69.12
C SER A 321 -10.14 23.73 -67.64
N TYR A 322 -10.48 22.52 -67.19
CA TYR A 322 -10.23 22.00 -65.84
C TYR A 322 -10.28 20.47 -65.84
N THR A 323 -9.73 19.84 -64.81
CA THR A 323 -9.69 18.38 -64.66
C THR A 323 -9.88 18.00 -63.19
N CYS A 324 -10.37 16.79 -62.91
CA CYS A 324 -10.55 16.33 -61.53
C CYS A 324 -9.67 15.11 -61.24
N LEU A 325 -8.67 15.28 -60.37
CA LEU A 325 -7.93 14.18 -59.79
C LEU A 325 -8.52 13.87 -58.41
N PHE A 326 -9.53 13.01 -58.39
CA PHE A 326 -10.12 12.51 -57.17
C PHE A 326 -9.21 11.48 -56.52
N PHE A 327 -9.09 11.54 -55.19
CA PHE A 327 -8.36 10.55 -54.44
C PHE A 327 -9.00 10.30 -53.08
N ARG A 328 -8.79 9.10 -52.57
CA ARG A 328 -9.13 8.73 -51.21
C ARG A 328 -7.91 8.10 -50.56
N CYS A 329 -7.45 8.73 -49.47
CA CYS A 329 -6.50 8.15 -48.56
C CYS A 329 -7.29 7.44 -47.46
N PHE A 330 -6.99 6.17 -47.21
CA PHE A 330 -7.76 5.32 -46.30
C PHE A 330 -6.85 4.44 -45.46
N ALA A 331 -7.35 3.99 -44.32
CA ALA A 331 -6.69 3.00 -43.48
C ALA A 331 -7.32 1.62 -43.73
N GLU A 332 -6.49 0.60 -43.87
CA GLU A 332 -6.89 -0.80 -44.00
C GLU A 332 -6.37 -1.60 -42.80
N PRO A 333 -7.19 -2.46 -42.16
CA PRO A 333 -6.78 -3.14 -40.94
C PRO A 333 -5.76 -4.24 -41.24
N LYS A 334 -4.64 -4.26 -40.50
CA LYS A 334 -3.60 -5.30 -40.63
C LYS A 334 -3.89 -6.55 -39.79
N SER A 335 -4.54 -6.36 -38.65
CA SER A 335 -4.77 -7.42 -37.65
C SER A 335 -6.24 -7.48 -37.27
N LYS A 336 -6.72 -8.66 -36.85
CA LYS A 336 -8.07 -8.85 -36.27
C LYS A 336 -8.17 -8.41 -34.81
N GLU A 337 -7.04 -8.11 -34.19
CA GLU A 337 -6.97 -7.65 -32.80
C GLU A 337 -7.59 -6.26 -32.70
N ILE A 338 -8.46 -6.07 -31.70
CA ILE A 338 -9.09 -4.79 -31.39
C ILE A 338 -8.49 -4.30 -30.08
N TYR A 339 -8.03 -3.06 -30.10
CA TYR A 339 -7.51 -2.43 -28.91
C TYR A 339 -8.49 -1.41 -28.39
N GLU A 340 -8.63 -1.38 -27.07
CA GLU A 340 -9.38 -0.35 -26.38
C GLU A 340 -8.41 0.49 -25.54
N ILE A 341 -8.60 1.80 -25.64
CA ILE A 341 -7.95 2.77 -24.78
C ILE A 341 -9.01 3.29 -23.82
N PHE A 342 -8.77 3.16 -22.52
CA PHE A 342 -9.64 3.64 -21.46
C PHE A 342 -8.82 4.29 -20.35
N GLU A 343 -9.47 5.00 -19.44
CA GLU A 343 -8.84 5.55 -18.25
C GLU A 343 -9.64 5.22 -16.98
N CYS A 344 -9.00 5.38 -15.83
CA CYS A 344 -9.60 5.24 -14.52
C CYS A 344 -9.70 6.64 -13.88
N PRO A 345 -10.80 7.39 -14.11
CA PRO A 345 -11.00 8.70 -13.47
C PRO A 345 -11.12 8.61 -11.95
N GLU A 346 -11.59 7.47 -11.44
CA GLU A 346 -11.81 7.25 -10.02
C GLU A 346 -11.52 5.79 -9.65
N PHE A 347 -11.12 5.57 -8.40
CA PHE A 347 -11.00 4.25 -7.81
C PHE A 347 -11.89 4.14 -6.56
N GLY A 348 -12.79 3.17 -6.55
CA GLY A 348 -13.63 2.87 -5.39
C GLY A 348 -12.94 1.89 -4.44
N LEU A 349 -12.97 2.16 -3.13
CA LEU A 349 -12.41 1.27 -2.12
C LEU A 349 -13.31 0.06 -1.86
N GLU A 350 -12.69 -1.11 -1.78
CA GLU A 350 -13.35 -2.39 -1.50
C GLU A 350 -12.53 -3.22 -0.50
N LEU A 351 -13.19 -3.68 0.55
CA LEU A 351 -12.69 -4.70 1.49
C LEU A 351 -13.24 -6.06 1.08
N LYS A 352 -12.36 -6.93 0.59
CA LYS A 352 -12.66 -8.34 0.34
C LYS A 352 -12.36 -9.14 1.61
N LEU A 353 -13.34 -9.87 2.12
CA LEU A 353 -13.18 -10.72 3.30
C LEU A 353 -14.01 -11.99 3.20
N ASN A 354 -13.55 -13.07 3.82
CA ASN A 354 -14.33 -14.28 4.03
C ASN A 354 -14.82 -14.30 5.49
N ILE A 355 -16.13 -14.43 5.67
CA ILE A 355 -16.74 -14.66 6.97
C ILE A 355 -17.08 -16.14 7.12
N THR A 356 -16.67 -16.73 8.24
CA THR A 356 -17.04 -18.09 8.63
C THR A 356 -17.76 -18.04 9.97
N ILE A 357 -18.95 -18.63 10.07
CA ILE A 357 -19.71 -18.78 11.33
C ILE A 357 -19.79 -20.27 11.63
N GLU A 358 -19.29 -20.69 12.79
CA GLU A 358 -19.27 -22.09 13.21
C GLU A 358 -19.91 -22.20 14.60
N ASN A 359 -20.98 -22.98 14.67
CA ASN A 359 -21.65 -23.39 15.91
C ASN A 359 -21.46 -24.90 16.11
N ALA A 360 -21.93 -25.45 17.24
CA ALA A 360 -21.81 -26.88 17.54
C ALA A 360 -22.38 -27.82 16.44
N GLU A 361 -23.35 -27.35 15.65
CA GLU A 361 -24.07 -28.17 14.66
C GLU A 361 -23.78 -27.78 13.20
N GLN A 362 -23.36 -26.55 12.92
CA GLN A 362 -23.35 -25.99 11.57
C GLN A 362 -22.16 -25.05 11.33
N LYS A 363 -21.63 -25.08 10.11
CA LYS A 363 -20.59 -24.18 9.61
C LYS A 363 -21.06 -23.48 8.34
N PHE A 364 -21.00 -22.14 8.33
CA PHE A 364 -21.36 -21.30 7.21
C PHE A 364 -20.15 -20.46 6.77
N GLU A 365 -19.93 -20.34 5.47
CA GLU A 365 -18.84 -19.54 4.91
C GLU A 365 -19.38 -18.69 3.75
N LYS A 366 -18.97 -17.42 3.70
CA LYS A 366 -19.34 -16.49 2.62
C LYS A 366 -18.18 -15.53 2.33
N GLU A 367 -17.88 -15.33 1.05
CA GLU A 367 -17.03 -14.23 0.60
C GLU A 367 -17.88 -12.95 0.48
N MET A 368 -17.39 -11.86 1.04
CA MET A 368 -18.06 -10.56 1.07
C MET A 368 -17.14 -9.46 0.56
N ARG A 369 -17.76 -8.45 -0.05
CA ARG A 369 -17.10 -7.25 -0.57
C ARG A 369 -17.78 -6.05 0.07
N LEU A 370 -17.11 -5.42 1.02
CA LEU A 370 -17.63 -4.25 1.73
C LEU A 370 -17.10 -2.97 1.10
N ARG A 371 -17.96 -1.97 0.96
CA ARG A 371 -17.57 -0.59 0.61
C ARG A 371 -17.64 0.28 1.86
N PRO A 372 -16.77 1.30 1.99
CA PRO A 372 -16.83 2.22 3.12
C PRO A 372 -18.23 2.83 3.29
N GLY A 373 -18.76 2.80 4.51
CA GLY A 373 -20.07 3.34 4.86
C GLY A 373 -21.28 2.45 4.51
N PHE A 374 -21.08 1.32 3.83
CA PHE A 374 -22.16 0.39 3.49
C PHE A 374 -22.18 -0.81 4.44
N THR A 375 -23.40 -1.20 4.84
CA THR A 375 -23.65 -2.34 5.72
C THR A 375 -24.13 -3.53 4.89
N GLU A 376 -23.42 -4.64 4.97
CA GLU A 376 -23.84 -5.92 4.42
C GLU A 376 -24.39 -6.82 5.54
N ASN A 377 -25.49 -7.49 5.24
CA ASN A 377 -26.13 -8.41 6.18
C ASN A 377 -25.75 -9.86 5.83
N PHE A 378 -25.33 -10.61 6.84
CA PHE A 378 -25.13 -12.04 6.72
C PHE A 378 -25.74 -12.75 7.93
N LYS A 379 -26.92 -13.37 7.71
CA LYS A 379 -27.78 -13.89 8.77
C LYS A 379 -28.12 -12.79 9.79
N GLU A 380 -27.84 -13.02 11.07
CA GLU A 380 -28.10 -12.09 12.18
C GLU A 380 -26.94 -11.12 12.42
N ILE A 381 -25.90 -11.15 11.57
CA ILE A 381 -24.72 -10.30 11.67
C ILE A 381 -24.80 -9.19 10.63
N LYS A 382 -24.63 -7.95 11.09
CA LYS A 382 -24.47 -6.78 10.22
C LYS A 382 -23.00 -6.38 10.22
N LEU A 383 -22.37 -6.31 9.05
CA LEU A 383 -20.98 -5.90 8.90
C LEU A 383 -20.88 -4.61 8.11
N THR A 384 -20.16 -3.64 8.65
CA THR A 384 -20.00 -2.30 8.07
C THR A 384 -18.53 -1.94 8.07
N ALA A 385 -17.94 -1.65 6.92
CA ALA A 385 -16.62 -1.01 6.87
C ALA A 385 -16.83 0.49 7.15
N THR A 386 -16.57 0.95 8.38
CA THR A 386 -16.87 2.33 8.79
C THR A 386 -15.90 3.33 8.17
N SER A 387 -14.63 2.98 8.11
CA SER A 387 -13.62 3.77 7.44
C SER A 387 -12.57 2.88 6.79
N MET A 388 -12.01 3.37 5.69
CA MET A 388 -10.88 2.75 5.01
C MET A 388 -9.98 3.87 4.52
N THR A 389 -8.68 3.75 4.79
CA THR A 389 -7.68 4.71 4.33
C THR A 389 -6.70 4.00 3.43
N VAL A 390 -6.47 4.61 2.25
CA VAL A 390 -5.42 4.24 1.32
C VAL A 390 -4.58 5.48 1.04
N PRO A 391 -3.28 5.33 0.77
CA PRO A 391 -2.48 6.45 0.26
C PRO A 391 -3.08 6.98 -1.04
N PRO A 392 -2.87 8.27 -1.36
CA PRO A 392 -3.34 8.85 -2.62
C PRO A 392 -2.86 7.97 -3.78
N ILE A 393 -3.75 7.70 -4.75
CA ILE A 393 -3.51 6.77 -5.84
C ILE A 393 -2.98 7.55 -7.05
N PRO A 394 -1.65 7.65 -7.27
CA PRO A 394 -1.08 8.43 -8.38
C PRO A 394 -1.36 7.87 -9.77
N ALA A 395 -2.02 6.71 -9.88
CA ALA A 395 -2.44 6.12 -11.15
C ALA A 395 -3.75 6.71 -11.72
N LEU A 396 -4.41 7.63 -11.00
CA LEU A 396 -5.62 8.31 -11.45
C LEU A 396 -5.39 9.04 -12.79
N GLY A 397 -6.31 8.84 -13.74
CA GLY A 397 -6.30 9.55 -15.02
C GLY A 397 -5.21 9.12 -16.02
N ARG A 398 -4.51 8.00 -15.80
CA ARG A 398 -3.63 7.42 -16.83
C ARG A 398 -4.43 6.61 -17.84
N SER A 399 -4.01 6.66 -19.10
CA SER A 399 -4.57 5.86 -20.17
C SER A 399 -4.02 4.44 -20.12
N ILE A 400 -4.91 3.47 -20.27
CA ILE A 400 -4.64 2.04 -20.26
C ILE A 400 -5.04 1.48 -21.62
N LEU A 401 -4.16 0.69 -22.20
CA LEU A 401 -4.36 -0.07 -23.42
C LEU A 401 -4.73 -1.51 -23.07
N THR A 402 -5.76 -2.05 -23.72
CA THR A 402 -6.11 -3.48 -23.60
C THR A 402 -6.49 -4.10 -24.94
N ASP A 403 -6.12 -5.37 -25.12
CA ASP A 403 -6.59 -6.25 -26.20
C ASP A 403 -7.73 -7.19 -25.75
N GLY A 404 -8.26 -6.98 -24.53
CA GLY A 404 -9.26 -7.81 -23.86
C GLY A 404 -8.68 -8.83 -22.87
N ASN A 405 -7.39 -9.20 -23.02
CA ASN A 405 -6.71 -10.16 -22.15
C ASN A 405 -5.57 -9.50 -21.35
N ARG A 406 -4.78 -8.68 -22.03
CA ARG A 406 -3.62 -7.97 -21.50
C ARG A 406 -3.97 -6.50 -21.29
N PHE A 407 -3.32 -5.89 -20.30
CA PHE A 407 -3.53 -4.51 -19.90
C PHE A 407 -2.16 -3.86 -19.77
N ALA A 408 -1.98 -2.67 -20.32
CA ALA A 408 -0.73 -1.93 -20.25
C ALA A 408 -0.99 -0.45 -20.01
N ILE A 409 -0.17 0.19 -19.18
CA ILE A 409 -0.22 1.65 -18.99
C ILE A 409 0.51 2.30 -20.15
N ILE A 410 -0.11 3.30 -20.78
CA ILE A 410 0.46 4.00 -21.94
C ILE A 410 0.73 5.49 -21.67
N THR A 411 1.71 6.04 -22.37
CA THR A 411 2.03 7.47 -22.35
C THR A 411 1.05 8.27 -23.22
N LYS A 412 1.00 9.60 -23.04
CA LYS A 412 0.20 10.48 -23.90
C LYS A 412 0.62 10.40 -25.37
N GLU A 413 1.91 10.16 -25.65
CA GLU A 413 2.44 9.99 -27.01
C GLU A 413 1.95 8.70 -27.67
N GLN A 414 1.94 7.60 -26.92
CA GLN A 414 1.39 6.32 -27.37
C GLN A 414 -0.13 6.42 -27.58
N GLU A 415 -0.85 7.09 -26.68
CA GLU A 415 -2.28 7.38 -26.85
C GLU A 415 -2.55 8.23 -28.11
N ASN A 416 -1.80 9.31 -28.32
CA ASN A 416 -1.93 10.16 -29.51
C ASN A 416 -1.63 9.38 -30.80
N SER A 417 -0.66 8.47 -30.75
CA SER A 417 -0.31 7.59 -31.85
C SER A 417 -1.44 6.61 -32.18
N ALA A 418 -2.07 6.03 -31.16
CA ALA A 418 -3.24 5.17 -31.28
C ALA A 418 -4.48 5.92 -31.80
N LYS A 419 -4.63 7.20 -31.43
CA LYS A 419 -5.71 8.09 -31.86
C LYS A 419 -5.59 8.59 -33.31
N ARG A 420 -4.65 8.07 -34.10
CA ARG A 420 -4.53 8.38 -35.54
C ARG A 420 -5.73 7.86 -36.35
N VAL A 421 -6.18 6.66 -36.02
CA VAL A 421 -7.43 6.07 -36.49
C VAL A 421 -8.16 5.54 -35.27
N PHE A 422 -9.38 6.02 -35.01
CA PHE A 422 -10.14 5.59 -33.84
C PHE A 422 -11.61 5.40 -34.17
N CYS A 423 -12.24 4.48 -33.46
CA CYS A 423 -13.62 4.08 -33.63
C CYS A 423 -14.41 4.35 -32.34
N PRO A 424 -15.69 4.73 -32.45
CA PRO A 424 -16.50 5.10 -31.28
C PRO A 424 -16.89 3.89 -30.42
N ASN A 425 -16.99 2.70 -31.02
CA ASN A 425 -17.37 1.48 -30.32
C ASN A 425 -16.69 0.24 -30.92
N ILE A 426 -16.76 -0.87 -30.18
CA ILE A 426 -16.13 -2.15 -30.54
C ILE A 426 -16.66 -2.73 -31.86
N ASN A 427 -17.95 -2.55 -32.18
CA ASN A 427 -18.57 -3.10 -33.38
C ASN A 427 -18.05 -2.41 -34.66
N GLU A 428 -17.92 -1.08 -34.61
CA GLU A 428 -17.34 -0.31 -35.71
C GLU A 428 -15.84 -0.58 -35.86
N ALA A 429 -15.12 -0.80 -34.76
CA ALA A 429 -13.72 -1.24 -34.81
C ALA A 429 -13.59 -2.65 -35.44
N ALA A 430 -14.48 -3.57 -35.09
CA ALA A 430 -14.48 -4.94 -35.64
C ALA A 430 -14.72 -4.95 -37.16
N LYS A 431 -15.67 -4.14 -37.64
CA LYS A 431 -15.92 -3.96 -39.08
C LYS A 431 -14.88 -3.08 -39.78
N PHE A 432 -14.16 -2.26 -39.01
CA PHE A 432 -13.24 -1.22 -39.48
C PHE A 432 -13.89 -0.36 -40.57
N SER A 433 -15.07 0.18 -40.24
CA SER A 433 -15.95 0.86 -41.18
C SER A 433 -15.56 2.33 -41.41
N SER A 434 -16.20 2.96 -42.39
CA SER A 434 -16.11 4.40 -42.65
C SER A 434 -16.62 5.29 -41.51
N LYS A 435 -17.27 4.72 -40.47
CA LYS A 435 -17.64 5.45 -39.25
C LYS A 435 -16.47 5.63 -38.28
N CYS A 436 -15.38 4.89 -38.45
CA CYS A 436 -14.14 5.16 -37.74
C CYS A 436 -13.51 6.45 -38.30
N ILE A 437 -12.98 7.28 -37.40
CA ILE A 437 -12.42 8.58 -37.74
C ILE A 437 -10.92 8.44 -37.93
N MET A 438 -10.45 8.90 -39.09
CA MET A 438 -9.03 8.99 -39.43
C MET A 438 -8.60 10.46 -39.45
N LYS A 439 -7.51 10.80 -38.74
CA LYS A 439 -6.97 12.17 -38.75
C LYS A 439 -6.34 12.49 -40.10
N LYS A 440 -6.71 13.63 -40.71
CA LYS A 440 -6.21 14.07 -42.03
C LYS A 440 -4.67 14.20 -42.10
N GLU A 441 -4.04 14.56 -40.99
CA GLU A 441 -2.59 14.78 -40.86
C GLU A 441 -1.72 13.56 -41.21
N ILE A 442 -2.29 12.34 -41.10
CA ILE A 442 -1.54 11.11 -41.37
C ILE A 442 -1.46 10.81 -42.88
N CYS A 443 -2.33 11.41 -43.68
CA CYS A 443 -2.35 11.26 -45.13
C CYS A 443 -1.35 12.19 -45.80
N LYS A 444 -0.09 11.74 -45.88
CA LYS A 444 0.96 12.42 -46.66
C LYS A 444 1.01 11.85 -48.07
N CYS A 445 0.34 12.56 -48.97
CA CYS A 445 0.13 12.15 -50.35
C CYS A 445 0.72 13.16 -51.33
N GLU A 446 1.39 12.67 -52.36
CA GLU A 446 2.01 13.49 -53.39
C GLU A 446 1.39 13.16 -54.75
N LYS A 447 1.21 14.20 -55.58
CA LYS A 447 0.82 14.03 -56.97
C LYS A 447 2.02 13.52 -57.77
N ARG A 448 1.86 12.40 -58.47
CA ARG A 448 2.81 11.90 -59.48
C ARG A 448 2.07 11.73 -60.80
N LYS A 449 2.28 12.67 -61.72
CA LYS A 449 1.55 12.76 -63.00
C LYS A 449 0.02 12.84 -62.76
N ASN A 450 -0.74 11.87 -63.28
CA ASN A 450 -2.19 11.78 -63.16
C ASN A 450 -2.64 10.80 -62.05
N LYS A 451 -1.77 10.51 -61.07
CA LYS A 451 -2.09 9.66 -59.91
C LYS A 451 -1.63 10.32 -58.62
N ILE A 452 -2.32 9.99 -57.53
CA ILE A 452 -1.87 10.31 -56.17
C ILE A 452 -1.15 9.10 -55.61
N MET A 453 0.05 9.33 -55.08
CA MET A 453 0.80 8.33 -54.33
C MET A 453 0.97 8.80 -52.90
N CYS A 454 0.44 8.03 -51.96
CA CYS A 454 0.69 8.23 -50.55
C CYS A 454 1.79 7.29 -50.08
N GLY A 455 2.65 7.76 -49.18
CA GLY A 455 3.63 6.90 -48.56
C GLY A 455 2.94 5.79 -47.77
N LYS A 456 3.39 4.54 -47.93
CA LYS A 456 2.98 3.44 -47.04
C LYS A 456 3.48 3.76 -45.64
N GLN A 457 2.61 4.33 -44.81
CA GLN A 457 2.87 4.49 -43.39
C GLN A 457 2.07 3.43 -42.65
N ASN A 458 2.76 2.73 -41.77
CA ASN A 458 2.12 1.79 -40.87
C ASN A 458 1.55 2.59 -39.68
N GLY A 459 0.37 2.16 -39.21
CA GLY A 459 -0.12 2.53 -37.90
C GLY A 459 0.89 2.13 -36.80
N PRO A 460 0.73 2.64 -35.58
CA PRO A 460 1.60 2.21 -34.48
C PRO A 460 1.41 0.71 -34.26
N TYR A 461 2.50 -0.04 -34.05
CA TYR A 461 2.43 -1.43 -33.64
C TYR A 461 2.01 -1.51 -32.17
N LEU A 462 0.70 -1.46 -31.91
CA LEU A 462 0.18 -1.45 -30.54
C LEU A 462 0.48 -2.76 -29.82
N LYS A 463 0.65 -3.84 -30.58
CA LYS A 463 1.09 -5.14 -30.08
C LYS A 463 2.43 -5.10 -29.35
N ASP A 464 3.36 -4.26 -29.79
CA ASP A 464 4.71 -4.17 -29.22
C ASP A 464 4.69 -3.55 -27.81
N ILE A 465 3.67 -2.73 -27.51
CA ILE A 465 3.47 -2.17 -26.16
C ILE A 465 3.29 -3.29 -25.13
N PHE A 466 2.63 -4.39 -25.53
CA PHE A 466 2.46 -5.57 -24.67
C PHE A 466 3.71 -6.43 -24.51
N MET A 467 4.80 -6.13 -25.23
CA MET A 467 6.12 -6.72 -25.01
C MET A 467 7.00 -5.87 -24.08
N GLY A 468 6.54 -4.66 -23.74
CA GLY A 468 7.27 -3.73 -22.88
C GLY A 468 7.09 -3.98 -21.38
N GLU A 469 7.73 -3.12 -20.58
CA GLU A 469 7.75 -3.22 -19.11
C GLU A 469 6.47 -2.71 -18.43
N LYS A 470 5.62 -1.96 -19.14
CA LYS A 470 4.40 -1.31 -18.61
C LYS A 470 3.15 -2.19 -18.63
N VAL A 471 3.33 -3.50 -18.74
CA VAL A 471 2.23 -4.47 -18.79
C VAL A 471 1.89 -4.93 -17.38
N LEU A 472 0.59 -5.00 -17.07
CA LEU A 472 0.12 -5.46 -15.78
C LEU A 472 0.30 -6.99 -15.65
N PRO A 473 0.63 -7.52 -14.45
CA PRO A 473 0.73 -6.79 -13.18
C PRO A 473 2.04 -6.00 -13.04
N LEU A 474 1.96 -4.78 -12.50
CA LEU A 474 3.12 -3.92 -12.30
C LEU A 474 3.03 -3.16 -10.97
N VAL A 475 4.18 -2.78 -10.44
CA VAL A 475 4.28 -1.93 -9.25
C VAL A 475 4.56 -0.51 -9.70
N HIS A 476 3.74 0.44 -9.26
CA HIS A 476 3.93 1.84 -9.59
C HIS A 476 3.59 2.71 -8.39
N ASN A 477 4.56 3.50 -7.92
CA ASN A 477 4.42 4.43 -6.79
C ASN A 477 3.79 3.79 -5.53
N GLY A 478 4.26 2.60 -5.15
CA GLY A 478 3.75 1.89 -3.97
C GLY A 478 2.37 1.23 -4.14
N LEU A 479 1.89 1.10 -5.39
CA LEU A 479 0.65 0.41 -5.73
C LEU A 479 0.93 -0.79 -6.64
N LEU A 480 0.37 -1.95 -6.31
CA LEU A 480 0.27 -3.07 -7.24
C LEU A 480 -0.95 -2.87 -8.13
N LEU A 481 -0.73 -2.62 -9.41
CA LEU A 481 -1.79 -2.63 -10.41
C LEU A 481 -1.87 -4.02 -11.01
N LYS A 482 -3.04 -4.64 -10.93
CA LYS A 482 -3.30 -5.97 -11.50
C LYS A 482 -4.67 -6.01 -12.16
N ASN A 483 -4.81 -6.94 -13.09
CA ASN A 483 -6.09 -7.29 -13.67
C ASN A 483 -6.70 -8.44 -12.85
N GLU A 484 -7.88 -8.23 -12.27
CA GLU A 484 -8.73 -9.27 -11.71
C GLU A 484 -10.05 -9.29 -12.46
N ASN A 485 -10.39 -10.38 -13.15
CA ASN A 485 -11.67 -10.55 -13.83
C ASN A 485 -12.05 -9.40 -14.78
N LYS A 486 -11.07 -8.81 -15.49
CA LYS A 486 -11.21 -7.65 -16.40
C LYS A 486 -11.40 -6.31 -15.70
N GLU A 487 -11.26 -6.26 -14.37
CA GLU A 487 -11.21 -5.04 -13.59
C GLU A 487 -9.76 -4.72 -13.21
N ILE A 488 -9.40 -3.45 -13.32
CA ILE A 488 -8.12 -2.97 -12.84
C ILE A 488 -8.24 -2.73 -11.34
N VAL A 489 -7.41 -3.45 -10.59
CA VAL A 489 -7.35 -3.36 -9.14
C VAL A 489 -6.00 -2.79 -8.75
N ALA A 490 -6.03 -1.74 -7.94
CA ALA A 490 -4.87 -1.16 -7.27
C ALA A 490 -4.83 -1.67 -5.83
N ILE A 491 -3.77 -2.37 -5.46
CA ILE A 491 -3.52 -2.78 -4.07
C ILE A 491 -2.41 -1.88 -3.52
N PRO A 492 -2.71 -1.01 -2.55
CA PRO A 492 -1.70 -0.17 -1.93
C PRO A 492 -0.76 -0.97 -1.05
N GLU A 493 0.46 -0.50 -0.79
CA GLU A 493 1.38 -1.11 0.18
C GLU A 493 0.96 -0.89 1.64
N LEU A 494 0.34 0.25 1.94
CA LEU A 494 -0.14 0.62 3.27
C LEU A 494 -1.64 0.86 3.23
N THR A 495 -2.38 0.19 4.11
CA THR A 495 -3.84 0.34 4.18
C THR A 495 -4.29 0.17 5.62
N ALA A 496 -5.27 0.96 6.04
CA ALA A 496 -6.00 0.70 7.26
C ALA A 496 -7.50 0.61 6.98
N ALA A 497 -8.20 -0.20 7.76
CA ALA A 497 -9.65 -0.31 7.70
C ALA A 497 -10.22 -0.51 9.10
N ILE A 498 -11.32 0.16 9.38
CA ILE A 498 -12.10 -0.07 10.59
C ILE A 498 -13.36 -0.83 10.17
N LEU A 499 -13.54 -2.00 10.75
CA LEU A 499 -14.69 -2.85 10.52
C LEU A 499 -15.56 -2.85 11.78
N GLN A 500 -16.81 -2.47 11.63
CA GLN A 500 -17.83 -2.54 12.65
C GLN A 500 -18.72 -3.77 12.40
N ILE A 501 -18.96 -4.54 13.45
CA ILE A 501 -19.81 -5.73 13.44
C ILE A 501 -20.89 -5.51 14.48
N ARG A 502 -22.16 -5.62 14.07
CA ARG A 502 -23.31 -5.55 14.96
C ARG A 502 -23.99 -6.92 15.06
N LEU A 503 -24.21 -7.35 16.29
CA LEU A 503 -24.84 -8.61 16.65
C LEU A 503 -26.02 -8.33 17.57
N ALA A 504 -27.21 -8.79 17.19
CA ALA A 504 -28.40 -8.68 18.02
C ALA A 504 -28.48 -9.86 19.00
N GLY A 505 -28.69 -9.58 20.29
CA GLY A 505 -29.04 -10.61 21.29
C GLY A 505 -27.95 -11.58 21.76
N VAL A 506 -26.67 -11.41 21.40
CA VAL A 506 -25.59 -12.35 21.75
C VAL A 506 -24.38 -11.63 22.36
N SER A 507 -23.91 -12.09 23.53
CA SER A 507 -22.63 -11.63 24.11
C SER A 507 -21.43 -12.39 23.52
N PHE A 508 -20.25 -11.78 23.45
CA PHE A 508 -19.08 -12.43 22.85
C PHE A 508 -17.77 -11.95 23.49
N LYS A 509 -16.71 -12.75 23.30
CA LYS A 509 -15.32 -12.42 23.64
C LYS A 509 -14.47 -12.52 22.38
N ALA A 510 -13.88 -11.42 21.96
CA ALA A 510 -12.95 -11.39 20.84
C ALA A 510 -11.56 -11.90 21.29
N GLN A 511 -10.94 -12.78 20.50
CA GLN A 511 -9.58 -13.26 20.71
C GLN A 511 -8.81 -13.24 19.39
N ILE A 512 -7.65 -12.59 19.38
CA ILE A 512 -6.79 -12.52 18.19
C ILE A 512 -5.55 -13.37 18.45
N GLU A 513 -5.22 -14.26 17.53
CA GLU A 513 -3.96 -15.00 17.54
C GLU A 513 -2.94 -14.29 16.63
N LEU A 514 -1.89 -13.73 17.23
CA LEU A 514 -0.76 -13.15 16.50
C LEU A 514 0.29 -14.25 16.26
N ASN A 515 0.52 -14.61 14.99
CA ASN A 515 1.50 -15.62 14.61
C ASN A 515 2.92 -15.05 14.46
N THR A 516 3.92 -15.82 14.88
CA THR A 516 5.34 -15.51 14.67
C THR A 516 5.87 -16.26 13.44
N CYS A 517 6.46 -15.53 12.48
CA CYS A 517 7.01 -16.07 11.24
C CYS A 517 8.54 -16.01 11.22
N LYS A 518 9.17 -17.07 10.73
CA LYS A 518 10.61 -17.13 10.45
C LYS A 518 10.84 -17.28 8.95
N ILE A 519 11.59 -16.36 8.36
CA ILE A 519 11.81 -16.25 6.92
C ILE A 519 13.25 -16.67 6.57
N THR A 520 13.42 -17.41 5.48
CA THR A 520 14.72 -17.73 4.90
C THR A 520 14.75 -17.36 3.41
N PRO A 521 15.74 -16.57 2.95
CA PRO A 521 15.84 -16.14 1.55
C PRO A 521 16.12 -17.32 0.61
N TYR A 522 15.60 -17.26 -0.63
CA TYR A 522 15.74 -18.30 -1.64
C TYR A 522 16.41 -17.80 -2.94
N GLU A 523 15.91 -16.73 -3.57
CA GLU A 523 16.41 -16.28 -4.89
C GLU A 523 16.06 -14.81 -5.16
N ILE A 524 16.81 -14.09 -6.01
CA ILE A 524 16.45 -12.75 -6.52
C ILE A 524 16.52 -12.75 -8.05
N VAL A 525 15.45 -12.39 -8.74
CA VAL A 525 15.35 -12.41 -10.22
C VAL A 525 14.78 -11.10 -10.74
N GLY A 526 15.50 -10.40 -11.61
CA GLY A 526 14.99 -9.25 -12.36
C GLY A 526 16.07 -8.21 -12.63
N CYS A 527 15.69 -6.94 -12.73
CA CYS A 527 16.60 -5.87 -13.14
C CYS A 527 16.74 -4.77 -12.07
N TYR A 528 17.89 -4.10 -12.05
CA TYR A 528 18.13 -2.91 -11.24
C TYR A 528 17.95 -1.66 -12.12
N GLY A 529 17.32 -0.62 -11.58
CA GLY A 529 17.12 0.65 -12.31
C GLY A 529 16.10 0.61 -13.46
N CYS A 530 15.20 -0.38 -13.48
CA CYS A 530 14.13 -0.54 -14.49
C CYS A 530 12.74 -0.32 -13.85
N GLU A 531 11.70 -0.04 -14.64
CA GLU A 531 10.35 0.15 -14.10
C GLU A 531 9.72 -1.15 -13.61
N LYS A 532 10.14 -2.30 -14.17
CA LYS A 532 9.65 -3.63 -13.78
C LYS A 532 10.22 -4.13 -12.44
N GLY A 533 11.40 -3.62 -12.06
CA GLY A 533 12.14 -4.00 -10.86
C GLY A 533 12.66 -5.45 -10.83
N ALA A 534 12.88 -5.97 -9.62
CA ALA A 534 13.42 -7.30 -9.36
C ALA A 534 12.32 -8.23 -8.81
N THR A 535 12.64 -9.40 -8.28
CA THR A 535 11.67 -10.31 -7.65
C THR A 535 12.45 -11.15 -6.66
N PHE A 536 12.21 -10.97 -5.38
CA PHE A 536 12.78 -11.78 -4.33
C PHE A 536 11.89 -13.00 -4.09
N LYS A 537 12.51 -14.15 -3.85
CA LYS A 537 11.83 -15.37 -3.44
C LYS A 537 12.39 -15.75 -2.08
N PHE A 538 11.50 -16.17 -1.19
CA PHE A 538 11.85 -16.63 0.13
C PHE A 538 10.92 -17.76 0.56
N THR A 539 11.39 -18.56 1.52
CA THR A 539 10.60 -19.58 2.20
C THR A 539 10.28 -19.13 3.63
N MET A 540 9.08 -19.44 4.09
CA MET A 540 8.59 -19.01 5.40
C MET A 540 8.18 -20.21 6.25
N SER A 541 8.52 -20.18 7.53
CA SER A 541 8.18 -21.20 8.53
C SER A 541 7.43 -20.56 9.70
N TYR A 542 6.32 -21.16 10.12
CA TYR A 542 5.41 -20.65 11.15
C TYR A 542 4.84 -21.79 12.00
N ARG A 543 4.37 -21.49 13.23
CA ARG A 543 3.78 -22.49 14.15
C ARG A 543 2.30 -22.81 13.87
N PHE A 544 1.54 -21.85 13.36
CA PHE A 544 0.17 -22.00 12.83
C PHE A 544 0.06 -21.21 11.53
N ARG A 545 -0.87 -21.59 10.64
CA ARG A 545 -0.98 -21.05 9.26
C ARG A 545 -0.82 -19.54 9.25
N ALA A 546 0.35 -19.08 8.81
CA ALA A 546 0.59 -17.67 8.57
C ALA A 546 0.69 -17.49 7.07
N ASP A 547 -0.18 -16.64 6.52
CA ASP A 547 -0.20 -16.43 5.08
C ASP A 547 0.85 -15.39 4.63
N PHE A 548 1.47 -14.62 5.56
CA PHE A 548 2.37 -13.50 5.24
C PHE A 548 3.49 -13.24 6.28
N SER A 549 4.59 -12.60 5.84
CA SER A 549 5.69 -12.11 6.69
C SER A 549 6.30 -10.81 6.18
N HIS A 550 6.65 -9.88 7.08
CA HIS A 550 7.25 -8.56 6.76
C HIS A 550 8.78 -8.60 6.81
N PHE A 551 9.44 -7.92 5.86
CA PHE A 551 10.90 -7.78 5.79
C PHE A 551 11.28 -6.32 6.02
N ASN A 552 12.14 -6.03 6.99
CA ASN A 552 12.65 -4.68 7.25
C ASN A 552 14.15 -4.65 6.91
N MET A 553 14.51 -4.13 5.73
CA MET A 553 15.91 -3.90 5.35
C MET A 553 16.23 -2.40 5.41
N PRO A 554 17.21 -1.96 6.21
CA PRO A 554 17.46 -0.54 6.50
C PRO A 554 17.94 0.32 5.32
N PHE A 555 18.05 -0.24 4.11
CA PHE A 555 18.48 0.46 2.90
C PHE A 555 17.50 0.33 1.71
N PHE A 556 16.41 -0.43 1.86
CA PHE A 556 15.40 -0.61 0.81
C PHE A 556 14.01 -0.51 1.46
N TYR A 557 13.30 0.59 1.22
CA TYR A 557 11.96 0.82 1.75
C TYR A 557 10.85 0.00 1.07
N GLN A 558 11.20 -0.98 0.22
CA GLN A 558 10.23 -1.84 -0.45
C GLN A 558 10.71 -3.29 -0.41
N CYS A 559 9.99 -4.13 0.32
CA CYS A 559 10.10 -5.58 0.25
C CYS A 559 8.68 -6.16 0.31
N ARG A 560 8.22 -6.82 -0.76
CA ARG A 560 6.88 -7.40 -0.87
C ARG A 560 6.76 -8.80 -0.23
N HIS A 561 5.57 -9.05 0.32
CA HIS A 561 5.08 -10.31 0.90
C HIS A 561 4.74 -11.40 -0.14
N VAL A 562 4.77 -12.68 0.27
CA VAL A 562 4.48 -13.83 -0.61
C VAL A 562 3.50 -14.82 0.00
N ARG A 563 2.58 -15.32 -0.83
CA ARG A 563 1.55 -16.33 -0.57
C ARG A 563 2.11 -17.75 -0.64
N ALA A 564 2.13 -18.50 0.46
CA ALA A 564 2.43 -19.94 0.45
C ALA A 564 1.13 -20.77 0.50
N ASN A 565 0.86 -21.57 -0.54
CA ASN A 565 -0.16 -22.61 -0.48
C ASN A 565 0.43 -23.92 0.05
N SER A 566 -0.37 -24.66 0.81
CA SER A 566 0.03 -25.93 1.41
C SER A 566 0.26 -27.01 0.34
N GLN A 567 1.50 -27.13 -0.08
CA GLN A 567 2.24 -28.36 -0.40
C GLN A 567 3.55 -27.90 -1.04
N GLN A 568 4.64 -27.91 -0.27
CA GLN A 568 6.04 -27.85 -0.72
C GLN A 568 6.29 -27.21 -2.09
N GLN A 569 6.00 -25.91 -2.27
CA GLN A 569 6.27 -25.21 -3.53
C GLN A 569 6.68 -23.74 -3.33
N ASN A 570 7.58 -23.32 -4.21
CA ASN A 570 8.31 -22.05 -4.24
C ASN A 570 7.38 -20.82 -4.30
N THR A 571 7.73 -19.81 -3.52
CA THR A 571 6.95 -18.59 -3.32
C THR A 571 7.66 -17.37 -3.94
N LEU A 572 6.99 -16.64 -4.86
CA LEU A 572 7.46 -15.42 -5.56
C LEU A 572 6.98 -14.08 -4.94
N SER A 573 7.88 -13.13 -4.64
CA SER A 573 7.55 -11.68 -4.48
C SER A 573 8.27 -10.81 -5.50
N THR A 574 7.54 -10.01 -6.26
CA THR A 574 8.08 -8.97 -7.16
C THR A 574 8.54 -7.73 -6.39
N PHE A 575 9.70 -7.19 -6.75
CA PHE A 575 10.37 -5.99 -6.24
C PHE A 575 10.25 -4.87 -7.27
#